data_AF-A0ABD3NEW9-F1
#
_entry.id   AF-A0ABD3NEW9-F1
#
_cell.length_a   1.000
_cell.length_b   1.000
_cell.length_c   1.000
_cell.angle_alpha   90.00
_cell.angle_beta   90.00
_cell.angle_gamma   90.00
#
_symmetry.space_group_name_H-M   'P 1'
#
loop_
_entity.id
_entity.type
_entity.pdbx_description
1 polymer ?
#
loop_
_entity_poly.entity_id
_entity_poly.type
_entity_poly.pdbx_seq_one_letter_code
_entity_poly.pdbx_strand_id
1 'polypeptide(L)'
;MNLGIQDANNILWKLAWAKRNFDDASTDEEKAKAAAVADIIIGSYDTERHALGQNLVKTVQKATGVLATRNPFVRFLRNSTIRLVIPREGTPNNFRKAGQLELAYPPDFSANRYIVTLDFNATLFLLEDGSNLHSHIDRVHHTWVFLNHSPELSGSEGHMAYVSAAKLKEQVSVPVISEEAYAAKQVILVRPDQFVAGVDQTREALWDELKAAGLDDKTIVMM
;
A
#
# COMPACT_ATOMS: atom_id res chain seq x y z
N MET A 1 6.15 4.75 17.75
CA MET A 1 6.27 3.28 17.72
C MET A 1 5.66 2.72 16.43
N ASN A 2 4.37 2.94 16.15
CA ASN A 2 3.70 2.42 14.94
C ASN A 2 4.42 2.76 13.63
N LEU A 3 4.83 4.02 13.43
CA LEU A 3 5.57 4.42 12.24
C LEU A 3 6.88 3.62 12.08
N GLY A 4 7.65 3.44 13.16
CA GLY A 4 8.90 2.68 13.11
C GLY A 4 8.70 1.21 12.74
N ILE A 5 7.58 0.60 13.12
CA ILE A 5 7.23 -0.77 12.69
C ILE A 5 6.90 -0.80 11.19
N GLN A 6 6.15 0.19 10.71
CA GLN A 6 5.83 0.29 9.28
C GLN A 6 7.08 0.56 8.42
N ASP A 7 7.99 1.40 8.91
CA ASP A 7 9.27 1.68 8.25
C ASP A 7 10.14 0.42 8.20
N ALA A 8 10.21 -0.32 9.32
CA ALA A 8 10.89 -1.61 9.37
C ALA A 8 10.32 -2.60 8.36
N ASN A 9 8.99 -2.76 8.30
CA ASN A 9 8.35 -3.66 7.33
C ASN A 9 8.69 -3.26 5.89
N ASN A 10 8.66 -1.96 5.56
CA ASN A 10 8.97 -1.47 4.22
C ASN A 10 10.43 -1.70 3.82
N ILE A 11 11.40 -1.42 4.71
CA ILE A 11 12.82 -1.60 4.36
C ILE A 11 13.23 -3.07 4.35
N LEU A 12 12.68 -3.91 5.23
CA LEU A 12 13.09 -5.31 5.37
C LEU A 12 12.85 -6.10 4.08
N TRP A 13 11.68 -5.95 3.44
CA TRP A 13 11.41 -6.68 2.19
C TRP A 13 12.29 -6.18 1.05
N LYS A 14 12.57 -4.88 0.98
CA LYS A 14 13.47 -4.27 -0.03
C LYS A 14 14.89 -4.81 0.09
N LEU A 15 15.40 -4.89 1.32
CA LEU A 15 16.74 -5.46 1.60
C LEU A 15 16.79 -6.97 1.33
N ALA A 16 15.74 -7.72 1.71
CA ALA A 16 15.66 -9.15 1.43
C ALA A 16 15.61 -9.43 -0.08
N TRP A 17 14.82 -8.66 -0.82
CA TRP A 17 14.75 -8.74 -2.28
C TRP A 17 16.12 -8.44 -2.92
N ALA A 18 16.77 -7.35 -2.51
CA ALA A 18 18.09 -6.98 -3.01
C ALA A 18 19.11 -8.10 -2.75
N LYS A 19 19.17 -8.59 -1.51
CA LYS A 19 20.08 -9.67 -1.13
C LYS A 19 19.88 -10.94 -1.97
N ARG A 20 18.63 -11.39 -2.16
CA ARG A 20 18.32 -12.57 -3.00
C ARG A 20 18.82 -12.38 -4.44
N ASN A 21 18.55 -11.22 -5.04
CA ASN A 21 18.97 -10.95 -6.42
C ASN A 21 20.50 -10.88 -6.57
N PHE A 22 21.21 -10.37 -5.56
CA PHE A 22 22.67 -10.39 -5.53
C PHE A 22 23.23 -11.81 -5.35
N ASP A 23 22.64 -12.62 -4.47
CA ASP A 23 23.07 -13.99 -4.22
C ASP A 23 22.80 -14.90 -5.45
N ASP A 24 21.71 -14.67 -6.18
CA ASP A 24 21.31 -15.41 -7.40
C ASP A 24 22.01 -14.94 -8.69
N ALA A 25 22.85 -13.90 -8.61
CA ALA A 25 23.62 -13.40 -9.74
C ALA A 25 24.94 -14.15 -9.88
N SER A 26 25.13 -14.82 -11.02
CA SER A 26 26.27 -15.70 -11.28
C SER A 26 27.45 -14.96 -11.92
N THR A 27 27.16 -13.92 -12.71
CA THR A 27 28.17 -13.12 -13.42
C THR A 27 28.33 -11.73 -12.82
N ASP A 28 29.47 -11.08 -13.07
CA ASP A 28 29.71 -9.71 -12.59
C ASP A 28 28.76 -8.69 -13.25
N GLU A 29 28.34 -8.95 -14.49
CA GLU A 29 27.35 -8.12 -15.19
C GLU A 29 25.95 -8.24 -14.55
N GLU A 30 25.51 -9.45 -14.23
CA GLU A 30 24.26 -9.68 -13.49
C GLU A 30 24.29 -9.02 -12.11
N LYS A 31 25.42 -9.08 -11.41
CA LYS A 31 25.59 -8.41 -10.11
C LYS A 31 25.53 -6.90 -10.24
N ALA A 32 26.15 -6.32 -11.26
CA ALA A 32 26.09 -4.89 -11.52
C ALA A 32 24.65 -4.43 -11.83
N LYS A 33 23.90 -5.22 -12.61
CA LYS A 33 22.49 -4.96 -12.90
C LYS A 33 21.62 -5.08 -11.64
N ALA A 34 21.79 -6.15 -10.87
CA ALA A 34 21.08 -6.35 -9.61
C ALA A 34 21.37 -5.20 -8.62
N ALA A 35 22.60 -4.71 -8.56
CA ALA A 35 22.98 -3.55 -7.77
C ALA A 35 22.23 -2.29 -8.19
N ALA A 36 22.18 -1.99 -9.49
CA ALA A 36 21.48 -0.82 -9.99
C ALA A 36 19.97 -0.86 -9.66
N VAL A 37 19.31 -2.02 -9.82
CA VAL A 37 17.89 -2.18 -9.47
C VAL A 37 17.69 -2.14 -7.95
N ALA A 38 18.58 -2.75 -7.18
CA ALA A 38 18.56 -2.69 -5.72
C ALA A 38 18.69 -1.25 -5.21
N ASP A 39 19.56 -0.42 -5.81
CA ASP A 39 19.71 0.98 -5.45
C ASP A 39 18.43 1.78 -5.71
N ILE A 40 17.71 1.48 -6.80
CA ILE A 40 16.41 2.10 -7.10
C ILE A 40 15.36 1.67 -6.05
N ILE A 41 15.23 0.36 -5.81
CA ILE A 41 14.24 -0.19 -4.87
C ILE A 41 14.55 0.26 -3.44
N ILE A 42 15.79 0.22 -2.98
CA ILE A 42 16.18 0.72 -1.66
C ILE A 42 16.04 2.24 -1.61
N GLY A 43 16.42 2.96 -2.67
CA GLY A 43 16.23 4.40 -2.78
C GLY A 43 14.76 4.82 -2.62
N SER A 44 13.82 3.99 -3.10
CA SER A 44 12.38 4.24 -2.91
C SER A 44 11.96 4.25 -1.44
N TYR A 45 12.71 3.62 -0.52
CA TYR A 45 12.40 3.72 0.91
C TYR A 45 12.48 5.16 1.42
N ASP A 46 13.50 5.91 1.02
CA ASP A 46 13.64 7.31 1.45
C ASP A 46 12.50 8.14 0.85
N THR A 47 12.20 8.01 -0.45
CA THR A 47 11.11 8.76 -1.08
C THR A 47 9.75 8.45 -0.46
N GLU A 48 9.48 7.18 -0.16
CA GLU A 48 8.23 6.71 0.46
C GLU A 48 8.10 7.14 1.93
N ARG A 49 9.17 7.04 2.74
CA ARG A 49 9.11 7.22 4.20
C ARG A 49 9.53 8.59 4.68
N HIS A 50 10.42 9.28 3.97
CA HIS A 50 10.91 10.59 4.38
C HIS A 50 9.81 11.64 4.39
N ALA A 51 9.02 11.71 3.32
CA ALA A 51 7.89 12.65 3.21
C ALA A 51 6.85 12.40 4.32
N LEU A 52 6.54 11.13 4.60
CA LEU A 52 5.65 10.72 5.67
C LEU A 52 6.18 11.16 7.04
N GLY A 53 7.44 10.84 7.34
CA GLY A 53 8.11 11.20 8.59
C GLY A 53 8.11 12.71 8.82
N GLN A 54 8.47 13.50 7.81
CA GLN A 54 8.42 14.97 7.88
C GLN A 54 7.01 15.49 8.16
N ASN A 55 6.00 14.96 7.48
CA ASN A 55 4.62 15.40 7.66
C ASN A 55 4.10 15.07 9.06
N LEU A 56 4.45 13.90 9.61
CA LEU A 56 4.12 13.53 10.98
C LEU A 56 4.78 14.48 11.98
N VAL A 57 6.09 14.74 11.85
CA VAL A 57 6.82 15.66 12.74
C VAL A 57 6.21 17.06 12.70
N LYS A 58 5.94 17.60 11.51
CA LYS A 58 5.28 18.91 11.35
C LYS A 58 3.90 18.95 12.01
N THR A 59 3.12 17.87 11.88
CA THR A 59 1.78 17.77 12.48
C THR A 59 1.86 17.72 14.01
N VAL A 60 2.75 16.90 14.56
CA VAL A 60 2.98 16.79 16.00
C VAL A 60 3.50 18.12 16.57
N GLN A 61 4.46 18.76 15.91
CA GLN A 61 5.01 20.06 16.34
C GLN A 61 3.94 21.16 16.37
N LYS A 62 3.06 21.20 15.36
CA LYS A 62 1.91 22.13 15.36
C LYS A 62 0.96 21.83 16.52
N ALA A 63 0.61 20.56 16.73
CA ALA A 63 -0.30 20.15 17.81
C ALA A 63 0.28 20.48 19.19
N THR A 64 1.56 20.18 19.44
CA THR A 64 2.22 20.49 20.71
C THR A 64 2.38 21.99 20.91
N GLY A 65 2.67 22.76 19.85
CA GLY A 65 2.71 24.22 19.90
C GLY A 65 1.37 24.83 20.31
N VAL A 66 0.25 24.35 19.74
CA VAL A 66 -1.10 24.78 20.13
C VAL A 66 -1.41 24.39 21.59
N LEU A 67 -0.96 23.21 22.04
CA LEU A 67 -1.18 22.76 23.41
C LEU A 67 -0.36 23.55 24.44
N ALA A 68 0.89 23.88 24.12
CA ALA A 68 1.82 24.60 24.97
C ALA A 68 1.53 26.12 25.05
N THR A 69 0.76 26.66 24.11
CA THR A 69 0.42 28.08 24.08
C THR A 69 -0.34 28.51 25.33
N ARG A 70 0.17 29.52 26.05
CA ARG A 70 -0.45 30.07 27.27
C ARG A 70 -1.47 31.18 27.01
N ASN A 71 -1.71 31.56 25.76
CA ASN A 71 -2.65 32.61 25.39
C ASN A 71 -4.09 32.19 25.74
N PRO A 72 -4.83 32.97 26.56
CA PRO A 72 -6.18 32.61 27.01
C PRO A 72 -7.19 32.47 25.87
N PHE A 73 -7.03 33.25 24.78
CA PHE A 73 -7.89 33.17 23.61
C PHE A 73 -7.68 31.88 22.82
N VAL A 74 -6.41 31.50 22.58
CA VAL A 74 -6.07 30.22 21.93
C VAL A 74 -6.55 29.04 22.78
N ARG A 75 -6.42 29.15 24.11
CA ARG A 75 -6.93 28.14 25.05
C ARG A 75 -8.45 28.01 24.98
N PHE A 76 -9.17 29.12 24.90
CA PHE A 76 -10.64 29.13 24.73
C PHE A 76 -11.06 28.49 23.42
N LEU A 77 -10.45 28.89 22.30
CA LEU A 77 -10.71 28.28 20.98
C LEU A 77 -10.45 26.78 21.03
N ARG A 78 -9.24 26.36 21.45
CA ARG A 78 -8.86 24.96 21.58
C ARG A 78 -9.87 24.15 22.40
N ASN A 79 -10.28 24.64 23.56
CA ASN A 79 -11.23 23.93 24.42
C ASN A 79 -12.62 23.81 23.75
N SER A 80 -13.01 24.80 22.95
CA SER A 80 -14.26 24.80 22.19
C SER A 80 -14.18 23.85 20.99
N THR A 81 -13.09 23.86 20.23
CA THR A 81 -12.88 22.95 19.09
C THR A 81 -12.76 21.52 19.55
N ILE A 82 -12.06 21.23 20.65
CA ILE A 82 -11.98 19.87 21.21
C ILE A 82 -13.39 19.36 21.53
N ARG A 83 -14.28 20.17 22.10
CA ARG A 83 -15.67 19.76 22.35
C ARG A 83 -16.50 19.52 21.09
N LEU A 84 -16.18 20.22 19.99
CA LEU A 84 -16.83 20.05 18.69
C LEU A 84 -16.27 18.86 17.89
N VAL A 85 -14.98 18.55 18.06
CA VAL A 85 -14.26 17.52 17.31
C VAL A 85 -14.23 16.17 18.06
N ILE A 86 -14.37 16.17 19.38
CA ILE A 86 -14.67 14.93 20.14
C ILE A 86 -15.98 14.37 19.55
N PRO A 87 -15.97 13.12 19.07
CA PRO A 87 -17.01 12.63 18.19
C PRO A 87 -18.35 12.57 18.94
N ARG A 88 -19.37 13.22 18.38
CA ARG A 88 -20.75 12.76 18.54
C ARG A 88 -20.88 11.49 17.71
N GLU A 89 -20.77 10.30 18.33
CA GLU A 89 -21.13 8.93 17.88
C GLU A 89 -21.06 8.52 16.38
N GLY A 90 -20.52 9.31 15.46
CA GLY A 90 -20.76 9.17 14.02
C GLY A 90 -19.69 9.75 13.10
N THR A 91 -18.49 10.09 13.60
CA THR A 91 -17.34 10.49 12.75
C THR A 91 -16.16 9.51 12.86
N PRO A 92 -16.32 8.26 12.36
CA PRO A 92 -15.25 7.24 12.39
C PRO A 92 -14.03 7.62 11.55
N ASN A 93 -14.16 8.51 10.56
CA ASN A 93 -13.08 8.87 9.64
C ASN A 93 -11.90 9.62 10.32
N ASN A 94 -12.14 10.36 11.40
CA ASN A 94 -11.07 11.12 12.06
C ASN A 94 -10.07 10.23 12.81
N PHE A 95 -10.51 9.06 13.31
CA PHE A 95 -9.61 8.10 13.95
C PHE A 95 -8.73 7.34 12.95
N ARG A 96 -9.18 7.18 11.69
CA ARG A 96 -8.39 6.53 10.64
C ARG A 96 -7.11 7.29 10.33
N LYS A 97 -7.20 8.62 10.23
CA LYS A 97 -6.04 9.51 10.07
C LYS A 97 -5.05 9.39 11.22
N ALA A 98 -5.55 9.37 12.46
CA ALA A 98 -4.71 9.23 13.64
C ALA A 98 -4.02 7.86 13.72
N GLY A 99 -4.70 6.80 13.27
CA GLY A 99 -4.16 5.45 13.16
C GLY A 99 -3.23 5.22 11.97
N GLN A 100 -2.98 6.24 11.14
CA GLN A 100 -2.21 6.13 9.89
C GLN A 100 -2.80 5.09 8.91
N LEU A 101 -4.12 4.86 8.98
CA LEU A 101 -4.84 3.89 8.13
C LEU A 101 -5.18 4.46 6.74
N GLU A 102 -4.94 5.75 6.53
CA GLU A 102 -5.09 6.44 5.25
C GLU A 102 -3.73 6.64 4.55
N LEU A 103 -2.70 5.91 4.97
CA LEU A 103 -1.41 6.00 4.32
C LEU A 103 -1.51 5.41 2.91
N ALA A 104 -1.29 6.28 1.93
CA ALA A 104 -1.04 5.95 0.54
C ALA A 104 0.20 6.74 0.12
N TYR A 105 1.09 6.11 -0.66
CA TYR A 105 2.16 6.82 -1.35
C TYR A 105 1.55 7.67 -2.49
N PRO A 106 2.21 8.75 -2.92
CA PRO A 106 1.70 9.56 -4.01
C PRO A 106 1.69 8.70 -5.29
N PRO A 107 0.54 8.60 -5.99
CA PRO A 107 0.47 7.81 -7.20
C PRO A 107 1.24 8.52 -8.32
N ASP A 108 2.10 7.78 -9.02
CA ASP A 108 2.74 8.27 -10.24
C ASP A 108 1.84 8.10 -11.49
N PHE A 109 0.68 7.44 -11.36
CA PHE A 109 -0.20 7.07 -12.48
C PHE A 109 -1.70 7.37 -12.29
N SER A 110 -2.43 7.52 -13.41
CA SER A 110 -3.85 7.90 -13.46
C SER A 110 -4.80 6.75 -13.09
N ALA A 111 -5.07 6.57 -11.79
CA ALA A 111 -5.79 5.41 -11.24
C ALA A 111 -7.34 5.46 -11.24
N ASN A 112 -7.98 6.28 -12.08
CA ASN A 112 -9.44 6.54 -11.96
C ASN A 112 -10.37 5.36 -12.35
N ARG A 113 -9.86 4.18 -12.71
CA ARG A 113 -10.65 3.06 -13.24
C ARG A 113 -10.70 1.81 -12.35
N TYR A 114 -10.01 1.79 -11.22
CA TYR A 114 -9.82 0.58 -10.41
C TYR A 114 -10.39 0.72 -9.00
N ILE A 115 -10.75 -0.42 -8.39
CA ILE A 115 -11.19 -0.46 -6.97
C ILE A 115 -10.03 -0.12 -6.05
N VAL A 116 -8.89 -0.69 -6.42
CA VAL A 116 -7.66 -0.57 -5.71
C VAL A 116 -6.83 0.43 -6.48
N THR A 117 -6.57 1.59 -5.88
CA THR A 117 -5.58 2.51 -6.42
C THR A 117 -4.19 2.03 -6.05
N LEU A 118 -3.19 2.49 -6.78
CA LEU A 118 -1.80 2.42 -6.33
C LEU A 118 -1.73 2.92 -4.87
N ASP A 119 -0.96 2.19 -4.07
CA ASP A 119 -0.71 2.48 -2.65
C ASP A 119 -1.89 2.33 -1.69
N PHE A 120 -2.97 1.68 -2.13
CA PHE A 120 -4.00 1.20 -1.23
C PHE A 120 -3.43 0.16 -0.26
N ASN A 121 -3.70 0.35 1.03
CA ASN A 121 -3.38 -0.65 2.04
C ASN A 121 -4.43 -1.76 2.03
N ALA A 122 -4.04 -2.96 1.60
CA ALA A 122 -4.91 -4.13 1.41
C ALA A 122 -5.57 -4.67 2.70
N THR A 123 -5.20 -4.15 3.88
CA THR A 123 -5.66 -4.67 5.18
C THR A 123 -7.16 -4.64 5.42
N LEU A 124 -7.90 -3.73 4.77
CA LEU A 124 -9.31 -3.48 5.10
C LEU A 124 -10.31 -3.98 4.04
N PHE A 125 -9.84 -4.69 3.01
CA PHE A 125 -10.71 -5.16 1.93
C PHE A 125 -11.37 -6.49 2.30
N LEU A 126 -12.70 -6.51 2.47
CA LEU A 126 -13.45 -7.71 2.83
C LEU A 126 -13.75 -8.56 1.59
N LEU A 127 -13.59 -9.88 1.70
CA LEU A 127 -13.83 -10.84 0.64
C LEU A 127 -15.17 -11.56 0.83
N GLU A 128 -15.67 -12.19 -0.24
CA GLU A 128 -16.96 -12.89 -0.24
C GLU A 128 -17.02 -14.04 0.79
N ASP A 129 -15.87 -14.66 1.10
CA ASP A 129 -15.73 -15.69 2.13
C ASP A 129 -15.72 -15.13 3.57
N GLY A 130 -15.84 -13.81 3.73
CA GLY A 130 -15.78 -13.10 5.02
C GLY A 130 -14.36 -12.87 5.55
N SER A 131 -13.33 -13.34 4.85
CA SER A 131 -11.94 -13.04 5.18
C SER A 131 -11.54 -11.64 4.68
N ASN A 132 -10.34 -11.18 5.07
CA ASN A 132 -9.80 -9.93 4.57
C ASN A 132 -8.72 -10.23 3.53
N LEU A 133 -8.54 -9.37 2.53
CA LEU A 133 -7.53 -9.57 1.49
C LEU A 133 -6.11 -9.81 2.06
N HIS A 134 -5.79 -9.18 3.19
CA HIS A 134 -4.49 -9.33 3.84
C HIS A 134 -4.18 -10.73 4.36
N SER A 135 -5.17 -11.61 4.58
CA SER A 135 -4.93 -13.00 4.95
C SER A 135 -4.49 -13.87 3.78
N HIS A 136 -4.63 -13.35 2.54
CA HIS A 136 -4.24 -14.03 1.30
C HIS A 136 -2.94 -13.48 0.71
N ILE A 137 -2.30 -12.52 1.38
CA ILE A 137 -1.06 -11.88 0.90
C ILE A 137 0.14 -12.55 1.58
N ASP A 138 1.10 -13.01 0.78
CA ASP A 138 2.40 -13.46 1.27
C ASP A 138 3.17 -12.26 1.85
N ARG A 139 3.74 -12.46 3.05
CA ARG A 139 4.52 -11.44 3.79
C ARG A 139 5.99 -11.43 3.39
N VAL A 140 6.41 -12.32 2.49
CA VAL A 140 7.80 -12.55 2.08
C VAL A 140 8.01 -12.29 0.59
N HIS A 141 6.99 -12.55 -0.22
CA HIS A 141 6.96 -12.37 -1.68
C HIS A 141 5.79 -11.48 -2.07
N HIS A 142 5.84 -10.87 -3.25
CA HIS A 142 4.66 -10.21 -3.78
C HIS A 142 3.61 -11.27 -4.10
N THR A 143 2.36 -10.82 -4.09
CA THR A 143 1.21 -11.67 -4.36
C THR A 143 0.45 -11.08 -5.53
N TRP A 144 0.22 -11.92 -6.54
CA TRP A 144 -0.71 -11.64 -7.63
C TRP A 144 -2.12 -11.95 -7.16
N VAL A 145 -2.92 -10.90 -6.95
CA VAL A 145 -4.31 -11.01 -6.53
C VAL A 145 -5.21 -10.82 -7.75
N PHE A 146 -5.96 -11.86 -8.09
CA PHE A 146 -6.95 -11.86 -9.16
C PHE A 146 -8.33 -11.65 -8.55
N LEU A 147 -8.77 -10.40 -8.51
CA LEU A 147 -10.02 -9.96 -7.91
C LEU A 147 -11.19 -10.07 -8.90
N ASN A 148 -12.24 -10.80 -8.51
CA ASN A 148 -13.42 -11.09 -9.33
C ASN A 148 -13.10 -11.88 -10.62
N HIS A 149 -11.95 -12.56 -10.66
CA HIS A 149 -11.61 -13.51 -11.72
C HIS A 149 -12.03 -14.93 -11.34
N SER A 150 -12.41 -15.72 -12.34
CA SER A 150 -12.50 -17.16 -12.16
C SER A 150 -11.09 -17.75 -12.12
N PRO A 151 -10.82 -18.74 -11.25
CA PRO A 151 -9.52 -19.40 -11.21
C PRO A 151 -9.25 -20.08 -12.55
N GLU A 152 -8.19 -19.66 -13.23
CA GLU A 152 -7.69 -20.35 -14.41
C GLU A 152 -6.65 -21.39 -13.97
N LEU A 153 -6.66 -22.56 -14.62
CA LEU A 153 -5.75 -23.65 -14.29
C LEU A 153 -4.30 -23.27 -14.67
N SER A 154 -3.57 -22.82 -13.66
CA SER A 154 -2.10 -22.88 -13.48
C SER A 154 -1.19 -22.24 -14.54
N GLY A 155 -0.57 -21.12 -14.14
CA GLY A 155 0.88 -20.93 -14.29
C GLY A 155 1.56 -21.17 -12.94
N SER A 156 2.72 -21.85 -12.92
CA SER A 156 3.44 -22.26 -11.70
C SER A 156 4.35 -21.19 -11.08
N GLU A 157 4.22 -19.93 -11.51
CA GLU A 157 5.18 -18.89 -11.15
C GLU A 157 4.52 -17.80 -10.29
N GLY A 158 4.95 -17.73 -9.02
CA GLY A 158 4.55 -16.71 -8.05
C GLY A 158 3.41 -17.13 -7.11
N HIS A 159 3.26 -16.40 -6.00
CA HIS A 159 2.13 -16.56 -5.09
C HIS A 159 0.89 -15.90 -5.71
N MET A 160 -0.14 -16.69 -6.00
CA MET A 160 -1.38 -16.22 -6.63
C MET A 160 -2.57 -16.40 -5.68
N ALA A 161 -3.41 -15.38 -5.58
CA ALA A 161 -4.65 -15.42 -4.81
C ALA A 161 -5.83 -15.06 -5.72
N TYR A 162 -6.75 -16.00 -5.91
CA TYR A 162 -8.02 -15.76 -6.61
C TYR A 162 -9.09 -15.46 -5.59
N VAL A 163 -9.65 -14.26 -5.62
CA VAL A 163 -10.58 -13.77 -4.58
C VAL A 163 -11.76 -13.04 -5.20
N SER A 164 -12.91 -13.10 -4.54
CA SER A 164 -14.10 -12.32 -4.90
C SER A 164 -14.31 -11.23 -3.85
N ALA A 165 -14.66 -10.03 -4.29
CA ALA A 165 -15.01 -8.95 -3.39
C ALA A 165 -16.34 -9.29 -2.66
N ALA A 166 -16.46 -8.95 -1.37
CA ALA A 166 -17.75 -9.04 -0.66
C ALA A 166 -18.79 -8.11 -1.29
N LYS A 167 -20.03 -8.05 -0.79
CA LYS A 167 -20.97 -7.04 -1.33
C LYS A 167 -20.53 -5.63 -0.92
N LEU A 168 -20.70 -4.63 -1.79
CA LEU A 168 -20.29 -3.24 -1.51
C LEU A 168 -20.86 -2.71 -0.17
N LYS A 169 -22.10 -3.08 0.18
CA LYS A 169 -22.74 -2.73 1.46
C LYS A 169 -22.10 -3.34 2.72
N GLU A 170 -21.35 -4.43 2.56
CA GLU A 170 -20.64 -5.12 3.64
C GLU A 170 -19.21 -4.58 3.81
N GLN A 171 -18.74 -3.76 2.86
CA GLN A 171 -17.43 -3.14 2.95
C GLN A 171 -17.40 -2.06 4.02
N VAL A 172 -16.45 -2.20 4.94
CA VAL A 172 -16.34 -1.31 6.11
C VAL A 172 -15.49 -0.07 5.80
N SER A 173 -14.69 -0.09 4.72
CA SER A 173 -13.60 0.86 4.56
C SER A 173 -13.38 1.44 3.16
N VAL A 174 -14.22 1.13 2.19
CA VAL A 174 -13.98 1.46 0.79
C VAL A 174 -14.26 2.96 0.57
N PRO A 175 -13.40 3.71 -0.15
CA PRO A 175 -13.75 5.07 -0.60
C PRO A 175 -15.02 5.03 -1.47
N VAL A 176 -15.55 6.18 -1.88
CA VAL A 176 -16.70 6.20 -2.79
C VAL A 176 -16.24 5.67 -4.15
N ILE A 177 -16.42 4.37 -4.38
CA ILE A 177 -16.09 3.67 -5.63
C ILE A 177 -17.41 3.37 -6.33
N SER A 178 -17.45 3.50 -7.66
CA SER A 178 -18.63 3.11 -8.43
C SER A 178 -18.87 1.60 -8.31
N GLU A 179 -20.13 1.18 -8.29
CA GLU A 179 -20.48 -0.25 -8.30
C GLU A 179 -19.86 -0.99 -9.50
N GLU A 180 -19.74 -0.30 -10.64
CA GLU A 180 -19.09 -0.82 -11.85
C GLU A 180 -17.61 -1.13 -11.63
N ALA A 181 -16.85 -0.19 -11.06
CA ALA A 181 -15.45 -0.43 -10.73
C ALA A 181 -15.36 -1.59 -9.73
N TYR A 182 -16.27 -1.63 -8.74
CA TYR A 182 -16.36 -2.68 -7.72
C TYR A 182 -16.61 -4.10 -8.26
N ALA A 183 -17.41 -4.22 -9.30
CA ALA A 183 -17.70 -5.49 -9.96
C ALA A 183 -16.67 -5.86 -11.04
N ALA A 184 -15.76 -4.96 -11.40
CA ALA A 184 -14.80 -5.20 -12.47
C ALA A 184 -13.76 -6.27 -12.09
N LYS A 185 -13.30 -6.99 -13.10
CA LYS A 185 -12.16 -7.92 -13.02
C LYS A 185 -10.87 -7.12 -12.91
N GLN A 186 -10.05 -7.45 -11.92
CA GLN A 186 -8.79 -6.76 -11.65
C GLN A 186 -7.69 -7.75 -11.28
N VAL A 187 -6.49 -7.50 -11.80
CA VAL A 187 -5.25 -8.13 -11.38
C VAL A 187 -4.44 -7.09 -10.62
N ILE A 188 -4.08 -7.42 -9.39
CA ILE A 188 -3.42 -6.52 -8.45
C ILE A 188 -2.11 -7.18 -8.03
N LEU A 189 -0.98 -6.48 -8.19
CA LEU A 189 0.29 -6.90 -7.63
C LEU A 189 0.46 -6.27 -6.25
N VAL A 190 0.51 -7.09 -5.20
CA VAL A 190 0.63 -6.61 -3.82
C VAL A 190 2.00 -6.93 -3.25
N ARG A 191 2.67 -5.92 -2.69
CA ARG A 191 3.97 -6.04 -2.03
C ARG A 191 3.89 -6.79 -0.69
N PRO A 192 5.01 -7.34 -0.19
CA PRO A 192 5.07 -7.96 1.14
C PRO A 192 4.63 -7.06 2.31
N ASP A 193 4.79 -5.73 2.17
CA ASP A 193 4.32 -4.74 3.14
C ASP A 193 2.84 -4.35 2.98
N GLN A 194 2.10 -5.06 2.12
CA GLN A 194 0.66 -4.96 1.88
C GLN A 194 0.20 -3.71 1.15
N PHE A 195 1.14 -3.03 0.49
CA PHE A 195 0.85 -1.97 -0.45
C PHE A 195 0.72 -2.52 -1.86
N VAL A 196 -0.13 -1.88 -2.64
CA VAL A 196 -0.38 -2.26 -4.03
C VAL A 196 0.70 -1.63 -4.91
N ALA A 197 1.49 -2.47 -5.57
CA ALA A 197 2.54 -2.07 -6.51
C ALA A 197 1.98 -1.77 -7.91
N GLY A 198 0.87 -2.38 -8.29
CA GLY A 198 0.31 -2.25 -9.63
C GLY A 198 -1.09 -2.85 -9.74
N VAL A 199 -1.90 -2.31 -10.66
CA VAL A 199 -3.27 -2.78 -10.92
C VAL A 199 -3.57 -2.67 -12.41
N ASP A 200 -4.10 -3.74 -12.99
CA ASP A 200 -4.66 -3.76 -14.34
C ASP A 200 -5.88 -4.70 -14.41
N GLN A 201 -6.49 -4.86 -15.58
CA GLN A 201 -7.54 -5.86 -15.86
C GLN A 201 -6.96 -7.24 -16.17
N THR A 202 -5.71 -7.31 -16.63
CA THR A 202 -5.02 -8.56 -17.01
C THR A 202 -3.61 -8.60 -16.47
N ARG A 203 -3.07 -9.81 -16.24
CA ARG A 203 -1.69 -9.97 -15.75
C ARG A 203 -0.70 -9.49 -16.80
N GLU A 204 -0.96 -9.77 -18.06
CA GLU A 204 -0.08 -9.47 -19.19
C GLU A 204 0.09 -7.97 -19.38
N ALA A 205 -1.00 -7.20 -19.31
CA ALA A 205 -0.93 -5.75 -19.39
C ALA A 205 -0.14 -5.15 -18.21
N LEU A 206 -0.37 -5.65 -16.99
CA LEU A 206 0.40 -5.20 -15.84
C LEU A 206 1.89 -5.59 -15.96
N TRP A 207 2.17 -6.77 -16.50
CA TRP A 207 3.54 -7.23 -16.77
C TRP A 207 4.26 -6.35 -17.78
N ASP A 208 3.59 -5.96 -18.87
CA ASP A 208 4.12 -5.08 -19.89
C ASP A 208 4.40 -3.67 -19.33
N GLU A 209 3.55 -3.17 -18.43
CA GLU A 209 3.77 -1.91 -17.73
C GLU A 209 5.02 -1.97 -16.83
N LEU A 210 5.17 -3.05 -16.06
CA LEU A 210 6.36 -3.26 -15.21
C LEU A 210 7.64 -3.36 -16.04
N LYS A 211 7.58 -4.00 -17.21
CA LYS A 211 8.69 -4.02 -18.18
C LYS A 211 9.02 -2.65 -18.73
N ALA A 212 7.99 -1.87 -19.09
CA ALA A 212 8.17 -0.50 -19.57
C ALA A 212 8.80 0.41 -18.49
N ALA A 213 8.55 0.12 -17.20
CA ALA A 213 9.22 0.75 -16.07
C ALA A 213 10.66 0.27 -15.83
N GLY A 214 11.15 -0.68 -16.64
CA GLY A 214 12.53 -1.17 -16.61
C GLY A 214 12.77 -2.40 -15.74
N LEU A 215 11.72 -3.07 -15.25
CA LEU A 215 11.85 -4.33 -14.52
C LEU A 215 11.98 -5.49 -15.52
N ASP A 216 12.94 -6.39 -15.28
CA ASP A 216 13.11 -7.58 -16.13
C ASP A 216 12.25 -8.76 -15.66
N ASP A 217 12.08 -9.77 -16.51
CA ASP A 217 11.25 -10.95 -16.20
C ASP A 217 11.68 -11.64 -14.90
N LYS A 218 12.99 -11.73 -14.63
CA LYS A 218 13.51 -12.34 -13.40
C LYS A 218 13.09 -11.52 -12.18
N THR A 219 13.19 -10.20 -12.25
CA THR A 219 12.78 -9.27 -11.20
C THR A 219 11.28 -9.39 -10.94
N ILE A 220 10.46 -9.44 -11.99
CA ILE A 220 9.00 -9.52 -11.87
C ILE A 220 8.56 -10.89 -11.35
N VAL A 221 9.23 -11.99 -11.73
CA VAL A 221 8.95 -13.33 -11.17
C VAL A 221 9.36 -13.42 -9.70
N MET A 222 10.45 -12.77 -9.31
CA MET A 222 10.92 -12.69 -7.92
C MET A 222 10.17 -11.65 -7.08
N MET A 223 9.42 -10.76 -7.75
CA MET A 223 8.42 -9.94 -7.10
C MET A 223 7.25 -10.84 -6.75
#